data_AF-A0A8J2UAM9-F1
#
_entry.id   AF-A0A8J2UAM9-F1
#
_cell.length_a   1.000
_cell.length_b   1.000
_cell.length_c   1.000
_cell.angle_alpha   90.00
_cell.angle_beta   90.00
_cell.angle_gamma   90.00
#
_symmetry.space_group_name_H-M   'P 1'
#
loop_
_entity.id
_entity.type
_entity.pdbx_description
1 polymer ?
#
loop_
_entity_poly.entity_id
_entity_poly.type
_entity_poly.pdbx_seq_one_letter_code
_entity_poly.pdbx_strand_id
1 'polypeptide(L)' 'MKNNRTIDVRPYNIKELAGIYEVGRKTMVRWLKAHQATIGKKEGRLYTTLQVQTIFDVLGPPPGVHDE' A
#
# COMPACT_ATOMS: atom_id res chain seq x y z
N MET A 1 16.54 -16.67 -6.97
CA MET A 1 16.36 -15.57 -7.95
C MET A 1 15.59 -14.47 -7.22
N LYS A 2 16.20 -13.30 -7.01
CA LYS A 2 15.49 -12.14 -6.43
C LYS A 2 14.79 -11.43 -7.58
N ASN A 3 13.46 -11.48 -7.62
CA ASN A 3 12.69 -10.76 -8.63
C ASN A 3 12.62 -9.30 -8.19
N ASN A 4 13.41 -8.42 -8.82
CA ASN A 4 13.30 -6.98 -8.55
C ASN A 4 11.97 -6.47 -9.14
N ARG A 5 10.96 -6.31 -8.29
CA ARG A 5 9.64 -5.80 -8.71
C ARG A 5 9.65 -4.29 -8.56
N THR A 6 9.62 -3.56 -9.68
CA THR A 6 9.33 -2.12 -9.67
C THR A 6 7.85 -1.92 -9.41
N ILE A 7 7.50 -1.29 -8.29
CA ILE A 7 6.11 -0.94 -7.95
C ILE A 7 5.87 0.52 -8.29
N ASP A 8 4.90 0.76 -9.17
CA ASP A 8 4.51 2.10 -9.58
C ASP A 8 3.54 2.73 -8.57
N VAL A 9 3.63 4.05 -8.39
CA VAL A 9 2.73 4.80 -7.51
C VAL A 9 1.54 5.25 -8.32
N ARG A 10 0.47 4.46 -8.26
CA ARG A 10 -0.81 4.73 -8.92
C ARG A 10 -1.99 4.45 -7.98
N PRO A 11 -3.22 4.86 -8.32
CA PRO A 11 -4.36 4.52 -7.51
C PRO A 11 -4.52 3.00 -7.38
N TYR A 12 -4.70 2.55 -6.15
CA TYR A 12 -4.89 1.13 -5.82
C TYR A 12 -6.14 0.93 -4.98
N ASN A 13 -6.83 -0.19 -5.19
CA ASN A 13 -7.83 -0.66 -4.24
C ASN A 13 -7.19 -1.52 -3.14
N ILE A 14 -7.99 -1.86 -2.11
CA ILE A 14 -7.51 -2.65 -0.97
C ILE A 14 -7.02 -4.05 -1.33
N LYS A 15 -7.59 -4.67 -2.38
CA LYS A 15 -7.18 -6.01 -2.85
C LYS A 15 -5.83 -5.92 -3.55
N GLU A 16 -5.60 -4.89 -4.36
CA GLU A 16 -4.30 -4.65 -5.01
C GLU A 16 -3.21 -4.34 -3.97
N LEU A 17 -3.47 -3.44 -3.02
CA LEU A 17 -2.53 -3.15 -1.93
C LEU A 17 -2.20 -4.41 -1.12
N ALA A 18 -3.21 -5.20 -0.76
CA ALA A 18 -3.00 -6.46 -0.05
C ALA A 18 -2.14 -7.45 -0.87
N GLY A 19 -2.33 -7.50 -2.19
CA GLY A 19 -1.51 -8.31 -3.09
C GLY A 19 -0.07 -7.82 -3.19
N ILE A 20 0.15 -6.51 -3.23
CA ILE A 20 1.48 -5.89 -3.23
C ILE A 20 2.27 -6.26 -1.97
N TYR A 21 1.63 -6.18 -0.80
CA TYR A 21 2.24 -6.53 0.48
C TYR A 21 2.20 -8.03 0.81
N GLU A 22 1.68 -8.86 -0.10
CA GLU A 22 1.52 -10.31 0.08
C GLU A 22 0.76 -10.69 1.37
N VAL A 23 -0.24 -9.89 1.75
CA VAL A 23 -1.09 -10.10 2.93
C VAL A 23 -2.58 -10.28 2.57
N GLY A 24 -3.37 -10.74 3.54
CA GLY A 24 -4.82 -10.79 3.40
C GLY A 24 -5.49 -9.41 3.44
N ARG A 25 -6.64 -9.25 2.76
CA ARG A 25 -7.40 -7.98 2.74
C ARG A 25 -7.74 -7.45 4.14
N LYS A 26 -8.11 -8.35 5.07
CA LYS A 26 -8.44 -7.97 6.47
C LYS A 26 -7.23 -7.39 7.19
N THR A 27 -6.04 -7.97 6.98
CA THR A 27 -4.77 -7.50 7.53
C THR A 27 -4.45 -6.12 6.98
N MET A 28 -4.51 -5.94 5.65
CA MET A 28 -4.26 -4.65 5.02
C MET A 28 -5.21 -3.56 5.55
N VAL A 29 -6.52 -3.83 5.65
CA VAL A 29 -7.48 -2.87 6.24
C VAL A 29 -7.10 -2.48 7.68
N ARG A 30 -6.67 -3.46 8.49
CA ARG A 30 -6.27 -3.20 9.88
C ARG A 30 -5.02 -2.33 9.97
N TRP A 31 -4.02 -2.58 9.13
CA TRP A 31 -2.81 -1.75 9.04
C TRP A 31 -3.14 -0.32 8.62
N LEU A 32 -3.89 -0.15 7.52
CA LEU A 32 -4.27 1.18 7.05
C LEU A 32 -5.13 1.96 8.07
N LYS A 33 -5.97 1.25 8.84
CA LYS A 33 -6.78 1.88 9.90
C LYS A 33 -5.91 2.49 11.00
N ALA A 34 -4.77 1.89 11.34
CA ALA A 34 -3.86 2.43 12.35
C ALA A 34 -3.21 3.76 11.91
N HIS A 35 -3.07 3.98 10.60
CA HIS A 35 -2.47 5.18 10.01
C HIS A 35 -3.51 6.08 9.31
N GLN A 36 -4.80 5.89 9.59
CA GLN A 36 -5.87 6.61 8.88
C GLN A 36 -5.78 8.14 9.04
N ALA A 37 -5.27 8.63 10.17
CA ALA A 37 -5.05 10.06 10.39
C ALA A 37 -4.03 10.65 9.40
N THR A 38 -2.99 9.89 9.05
CA THR A 38 -1.94 10.31 8.12
C THR A 38 -2.34 10.09 6.66
N ILE A 39 -2.94 8.92 6.35
CA ILE A 39 -3.38 8.57 4.99
C ILE A 39 -4.58 9.44 4.56
N GLY A 40 -5.37 9.91 5.52
CA GLY A 40 -6.62 10.62 5.26
C GLY A 40 -7.78 9.71 4.91
N LYS A 41 -8.93 10.32 4.63
CA LYS A 41 -10.17 9.61 4.32
C LYS A 41 -10.12 9.02 2.91
N LYS A 42 -10.43 7.73 2.78
CA LYS A 42 -10.62 7.11 1.47
C LYS A 42 -11.99 7.52 0.91
N GLU A 43 -12.00 8.15 -0.26
CA GLU A 43 -13.23 8.50 -0.98
C GLU A 43 -13.39 7.62 -2.22
N GLY A 44 -14.46 6.82 -2.25
CA GLY A 44 -14.71 5.85 -3.30
C GLY A 44 -13.97 4.51 -3.11
N ARG A 45 -13.68 3.84 -4.23
CA ARG A 45 -13.15 2.46 -4.25
C ARG A 45 -11.63 2.39 -4.12
N LEU A 46 -10.93 3.43 -4.59
CA LEU A 46 -9.47 3.48 -4.70
C LEU A 46 -8.89 4.43 -3.67
N TYR A 47 -7.65 4.18 -3.27
CA TYR A 47 -6.78 5.18 -2.67
C TYR A 47 -6.19 6.03 -3.80
N THR A 48 -6.13 7.34 -3.62
CA THR A 48 -5.50 8.23 -4.61
C THR A 48 -3.99 7.99 -4.66
N THR A 49 -3.33 8.47 -5.71
CA THR A 49 -1.86 8.37 -5.85
C THR A 49 -1.13 8.91 -4.62
N LEU A 50 -1.56 10.06 -4.08
CA LEU A 50 -0.98 10.65 -2.87
C LEU A 50 -1.17 9.75 -1.65
N GLN A 51 -2.37 9.16 -1.49
CA GLN A 51 -2.63 8.24 -0.39
C GLN A 51 -1.77 6.98 -0.50
N VAL A 52 -1.59 6.45 -1.71
CA VAL A 52 -0.73 5.29 -1.94
C VAL A 52 0.73 5.60 -1.60
N GLN A 53 1.24 6.77 -2.00
CA GLN A 53 2.58 7.20 -1.61
C GLN A 53 2.71 7.21 -0.08
N THR A 54 1.79 7.89 0.61
CA THR A 54 1.77 7.95 2.08
C THR A 54 1.67 6.56 2.71
N ILE A 55 0.92 5.63 2.11
CA ILE A 55 0.83 4.25 2.59
C ILE A 55 2.20 3.57 2.53
N PHE A 56 2.94 3.73 1.44
CA PHE A 56 4.30 3.19 1.31
C PHE A 56 5.26 3.84 2.31
N ASP A 57 5.12 5.15 2.55
CA ASP A 57 5.96 5.86 3.52
C ASP A 57 5.73 5.38 4.97
N VAL A 58 4.47 5.14 5.37
CA VAL A 58 4.14 4.75 6.76
C VAL A 58 4.25 3.26 7.04
N LEU A 59 4.04 2.40 6.03
CA LEU A 59 4.16 0.94 6.19
C LEU A 59 5.55 0.42 5.83
N GLY A 60 6.34 1.20 5.09
CA GLY A 60 7.61 0.79 4.48
C GLY A 60 7.43 0.12 3.11
N PRO A 61 8.54 -0.20 2.42
CA PRO A 61 8.49 -0.82 1.11
C PRO A 61 7.88 -2.23 1.17
N PRO A 62 7.12 -2.65 0.15
CA PRO A 62 6.56 -3.99 0.09
C PRO A 62 7.64 -5.08 0.01
N PRO A 63 7.31 -6.34 0.41
CA PRO A 63 8.27 -7.44 0.36
C PRO A 63 8.84 -7.63 -1.06
N GLY A 64 10.17 -7.68 -1.16
CA GLY A 64 10.86 -7.90 -2.43
C GLY A 64 11.10 -6.63 -3.26
N VAL A 65 10.67 -5.46 -2.79
CA VAL A 65 11.18 -4.16 -3.25
C VAL A 65 12.32 -3.77 -2.33
N HIS A 66 13.52 -3.63 -2.89
CA HIS A 66 14.67 -3.07 -2.19
C HIS A 66 14.90 -1.67 -2.77
N ASP A 67 14.77 -0.63 -1.94
CA ASP A 67 15.43 0.65 -2.19
C ASP A 67 16.93 0.38 -2.06
N GLU A 68 17.64 0.43 -3.19
CA GLU A 68 19.12 0.47 -3.23
C GLU A 68 19.63 1.88 -2.91
#